data_AF-A0A9E1VWA4-F1
#
_entry.id   AF-A0A9E1VWA4-F1
#
_cell.length_a   1.000
_cell.length_b   1.000
_cell.length_c   1.000
_cell.angle_alpha   90.00
_cell.angle_beta   90.00
_cell.angle_gamma   90.00
#
_symmetry.space_group_name_H-M   'P 1'
#
loop_
_entity.id
_entity.type
_entity.pdbx_description
1 polymer ?
#
loop_
_entity_poly.entity_id
_entity_poly.type
_entity_poly.pdbx_seq_one_letter_code
_entity_poly.pdbx_strand_id
1 'polypeptide(L)'
;EDDGFSATIFNEYTNTSTERRFDQIISDNGTLPADELYFDLKKDSINLGEVDQPALLGGQPQGIKSNPDGKYQLFRIGDAVTSRNIHASIYDALRLCMLF
;
A
#
# COMPACT_ATOMS: atom_id res chain seq x y z
N GLU A 1 33.36 20.72 -17.69
CA GLU A 1 32.33 19.68 -17.84
C GLU A 1 32.49 18.76 -16.66
N ASP A 2 31.64 18.92 -15.66
CA ASP A 2 31.66 18.17 -14.41
C ASP A 2 30.19 17.93 -14.05
N ASP A 3 29.54 17.12 -14.90
CA ASP A 3 28.08 16.95 -14.93
C ASP A 3 27.61 15.80 -14.01
N GLY A 4 28.46 15.36 -13.08
CA GLY A 4 28.19 14.26 -12.15
C GLY A 4 27.62 14.71 -10.80
N PHE A 5 27.03 13.76 -10.07
CA PHE A 5 26.54 13.97 -8.70
C PHE A 5 27.59 13.61 -7.67
N SER A 6 27.69 14.39 -6.59
CA SER A 6 28.42 13.99 -5.38
C SER A 6 27.42 13.45 -4.36
N ALA A 7 27.73 12.31 -3.73
CA ALA A 7 26.91 11.70 -2.70
C ALA A 7 27.73 11.28 -1.49
N THR A 8 27.14 11.47 -0.30
CA THR A 8 27.68 10.96 0.96
C THR A 8 27.08 9.59 1.25
N ILE A 9 27.93 8.57 1.30
CA ILE A 9 27.56 7.20 1.64
C ILE A 9 27.89 6.99 3.12
N PHE A 10 26.87 6.70 3.91
CA PHE A 10 27.02 6.35 5.31
C PHE A 10 27.10 4.82 5.48
N ASN A 11 28.08 4.36 6.25
CA ASN A 11 28.23 2.94 6.61
C ASN A 11 27.80 2.75 8.07
N GLU A 12 26.64 2.11 8.28
CA GLU A 12 26.05 1.89 9.61
C GLU A 12 26.90 1.00 10.52
N TYR A 13 27.69 0.07 9.97
CA TYR A 13 28.55 -0.82 10.77
C TYR A 13 29.77 -0.13 11.34
N THR A 14 30.30 0.87 10.62
CA THR A 14 31.52 1.60 11.01
C THR A 14 31.24 3.02 11.53
N ASN A 15 30.00 3.50 11.38
CA ASN A 15 29.59 4.89 11.65
C ASN A 15 30.44 5.93 10.91
N THR A 16 30.89 5.60 9.69
CA THR A 16 31.69 6.51 8.87
C THR A 16 30.93 6.95 7.63
N SER A 17 31.23 8.17 7.18
CA SER A 17 30.69 8.75 5.94
C SER A 17 31.81 8.92 4.92
N THR A 18 31.55 8.61 3.66
CA THR A 18 32.47 8.86 2.55
C THR A 18 31.76 9.61 1.43
N GLU A 19 32.35 10.68 0.94
CA GLU A 19 31.86 11.39 -0.24
C GLU A 19 32.44 10.76 -1.52
N ARG A 20 31.58 10.48 -2.51
CA ARG A 20 31.97 9.92 -3.80
C ARG A 20 31.19 10.54 -4.95
N ARG A 21 31.80 10.58 -6.14
CA ARG A 21 31.16 11.03 -7.38
C ARG A 21 30.54 9.88 -8.16
N PHE A 22 29.41 10.16 -8.79
CA PHE A 22 28.63 9.24 -9.60
C PHE A 22 28.07 9.95 -10.83
N ASP A 23 28.02 9.26 -11.96
CA ASP A 23 27.35 9.76 -13.17
C ASP A 23 25.82 9.72 -13.02
N GLN A 24 25.29 8.81 -12.19
CA GLN A 24 23.87 8.66 -11.91
C GLN A 24 23.65 8.13 -10.49
N ILE A 25 22.63 8.65 -9.81
CA ILE A 25 22.15 8.14 -8.52
C ILE A 25 20.67 7.79 -8.68
N ILE A 26 20.32 6.54 -8.36
CA ILE A 26 18.95 6.05 -8.33
C ILE A 26 18.63 5.68 -6.88
N SER A 27 17.59 6.30 -6.33
CA SER A 27 17.08 5.99 -4.98
C SER A 27 15.71 5.33 -5.10
N ASP A 28 15.63 4.08 -4.65
CA ASP A 28 14.38 3.37 -4.42
C ASP A 28 14.22 3.15 -2.92
N ASN A 29 13.34 3.92 -2.30
CA ASN A 29 13.03 3.83 -0.87
C ASN A 29 11.66 3.15 -0.63
N GLY A 30 11.24 2.30 -1.57
CA GLY A 30 9.91 1.72 -1.60
C GLY A 30 8.83 2.76 -1.89
N THR A 31 7.58 2.39 -1.62
CA THR A 31 6.39 3.18 -1.94
C THR A 31 5.55 3.42 -0.69
N LEU A 32 4.97 4.61 -0.58
CA LEU A 32 3.90 4.88 0.38
C LEU A 32 2.54 4.62 -0.28
N PRO A 33 1.58 4.00 0.44
CA PRO A 33 0.21 3.87 -0.06
C PRO A 33 -0.42 5.25 -0.34
N ALA A 34 -1.10 5.39 -1.48
CA ALA A 34 -1.93 6.55 -1.76
C ALA A 34 -3.30 6.40 -1.06
N ASP A 35 -3.33 6.64 0.26
CA ASP A 35 -4.46 6.30 1.13
C ASP A 35 -5.32 7.50 1.60
N GLU A 36 -4.98 8.73 1.22
CA GLU A 36 -5.71 9.95 1.57
C GLU A 36 -7.22 9.83 1.22
N LEU A 37 -7.53 9.54 -0.05
CA LEU A 37 -8.91 9.38 -0.50
C LEU A 37 -9.63 8.26 0.25
N TYR A 38 -8.93 7.17 0.59
CA TYR A 38 -9.52 6.09 1.37
C TYR A 38 -9.95 6.58 2.75
N PHE A 39 -9.10 7.34 3.44
CA PHE A 39 -9.43 7.88 4.75
C PHE A 39 -10.54 8.92 4.70
N ASP A 40 -10.59 9.75 3.67
CA ASP A 40 -11.69 10.70 3.43
C ASP A 40 -13.03 9.99 3.27
N LEU A 41 -13.04 8.86 2.56
CA LEU A 41 -14.24 8.06 2.28
C LEU A 41 -14.62 7.11 3.44
N LYS A 42 -13.72 6.81 4.38
CA LYS A 42 -13.91 5.74 5.36
C LYS A 42 -15.13 5.93 6.24
N LYS A 43 -15.36 7.15 6.72
CA LYS A 43 -16.46 7.49 7.65
C LYS A 43 -17.85 7.28 7.05
N ASP A 44 -17.99 7.38 5.73
CA ASP A 44 -19.27 7.26 5.02
C ASP A 44 -19.50 5.83 4.48
N SER A 45 -18.60 4.89 4.79
CA SER A 45 -18.71 3.48 4.40
C SER A 45 -19.44 2.64 5.44
N ILE A 46 -20.19 1.62 4.99
CA ILE A 46 -21.01 0.70 5.79
C ILE A 46 -20.13 -0.19 6.68
N ASN A 47 -18.94 -0.55 6.21
CA ASN A 47 -18.00 -1.42 6.90
C ASN A 47 -16.88 -0.66 7.63
N LEU A 48 -16.82 0.68 7.54
CA LEU A 48 -15.72 1.49 8.07
C LEU A 48 -14.33 0.98 7.61
N GLY A 49 -14.25 0.42 6.41
CA GLY A 49 -13.02 -0.18 5.87
C GLY A 49 -12.62 -1.55 6.45
N GLU A 50 -13.47 -2.17 7.27
CA GLU A 50 -13.24 -3.49 7.83
C GLU A 50 -13.43 -4.59 6.77
N VAL A 51 -12.58 -5.62 6.85
CA VAL A 51 -12.63 -6.79 5.97
C VAL A 51 -12.82 -8.04 6.83
N ASP A 52 -13.86 -8.80 6.53
CA ASP A 52 -14.10 -10.11 7.12
C ASP A 52 -13.11 -11.10 6.46
N GLN A 53 -11.96 -11.28 7.13
CA GLN A 53 -10.88 -12.13 6.63
C GLN A 53 -11.32 -13.60 6.47
N PRO A 54 -12.00 -14.23 7.44
CA PRO A 54 -12.58 -15.56 7.24
C PRO A 54 -13.48 -15.66 6.01
N ALA A 55 -14.42 -14.72 5.82
CA ALA A 55 -15.30 -14.73 4.66
C ALA A 55 -14.52 -14.54 3.35
N LEU A 56 -13.56 -13.61 3.32
CA LEU A 56 -12.73 -13.35 2.15
C LEU A 56 -11.91 -14.58 1.73
N LEU A 57 -11.30 -15.26 2.70
CA LEU A 57 -10.52 -16.48 2.46
C LEU A 57 -11.41 -17.67 2.07
N GLY A 58 -12.62 -17.73 2.62
CA GLY A 58 -13.62 -18.76 2.32
C GLY A 58 -14.41 -18.54 1.03
N GLY A 59 -14.12 -17.47 0.28
CA GLY A 59 -14.87 -17.13 -0.94
C GLY A 59 -16.34 -16.82 -0.64
N GLN A 60 -16.61 -16.14 0.48
CA GLN A 60 -17.95 -15.72 0.90
C GLN A 60 -18.10 -14.18 0.86
N PRO A 61 -19.31 -13.67 0.53
CA PRO A 61 -19.54 -12.23 0.49
C PRO A 61 -19.20 -11.51 1.79
N GLN A 62 -18.76 -10.26 1.68
CA GLN A 62 -18.42 -9.41 2.83
C GLN A 62 -19.70 -8.86 3.48
N GLY A 63 -19.99 -9.30 4.71
CA GLY A 63 -21.26 -9.01 5.40
C GLY A 63 -21.20 -7.94 6.49
N ILE A 64 -20.04 -7.32 6.76
CA ILE A 64 -19.87 -6.36 7.85
C ILE A 64 -20.70 -5.10 7.62
N LYS A 65 -21.48 -4.73 8.64
CA LYS A 65 -22.32 -3.52 8.67
C LYS A 65 -22.19 -2.83 10.02
N SER A 66 -21.01 -2.31 10.30
CA SER A 66 -20.68 -1.61 11.55
C SER A 66 -21.11 -0.14 11.55
N ASN A 67 -21.45 0.43 10.39
CA ASN A 67 -21.96 1.79 10.23
C ASN A 67 -23.34 1.81 9.53
N PRO A 68 -24.44 1.94 10.28
CA PRO A 68 -25.80 1.96 9.72
C PRO A 68 -26.07 3.12 8.74
N ASP A 69 -25.39 4.26 8.91
CA ASP A 69 -25.55 5.45 8.07
C ASP A 69 -24.66 5.42 6.80
N GLY A 70 -23.82 4.39 6.67
CA GLY A 70 -22.91 4.23 5.54
C GLY A 70 -23.64 3.98 4.22
N LYS A 71 -23.04 4.43 3.11
CA LYS A 71 -23.67 4.40 1.77
C LYS A 71 -23.08 3.38 0.81
N TYR A 72 -21.88 2.89 1.11
CA TYR A 72 -21.12 1.97 0.28
C TYR A 72 -20.21 1.10 1.13
N GLN A 73 -19.75 -0.04 0.61
CA GLN A 73 -18.63 -0.76 1.21
C GLN A 73 -17.32 -0.21 0.67
N LEU A 74 -16.31 -0.11 1.53
CA LEU A 74 -14.99 0.42 1.18
C LEU A 74 -13.91 -0.61 1.50
N PHE A 75 -13.04 -0.89 0.54
CA PHE A 75 -11.97 -1.87 0.66
C PHE A 75 -10.66 -1.30 0.14
N ARG A 76 -9.53 -1.72 0.74
CA ARG A 76 -8.18 -1.51 0.18
C ARG A 76 -7.65 -2.84 -0.29
N ILE A 77 -6.97 -2.85 -1.43
CA ILE A 77 -6.36 -4.04 -2.04
C ILE A 77 -4.97 -3.71 -2.58
N GLY A 78 -4.11 -4.72 -2.69
CA GLY A 78 -2.77 -4.56 -3.24
C GLY A 78 -1.93 -3.52 -2.48
N ASP A 79 -1.27 -2.64 -3.22
CA ASP A 79 -0.33 -1.66 -2.67
C ASP A 79 -0.99 -0.63 -1.74
N ALA A 80 -2.32 -0.47 -1.79
CA ALA A 80 -3.07 0.33 -0.82
C ALA A 80 -3.08 -0.30 0.60
N VAL A 81 -2.73 -1.58 0.72
CA VAL A 81 -2.56 -2.30 1.98
C VAL A 81 -1.08 -2.53 2.26
N THR A 82 -0.35 -3.09 1.29
CA THR A 82 1.07 -3.42 1.42
C THR A 82 1.65 -3.68 0.04
N SER A 83 2.75 -2.99 -0.28
CA SER A 83 3.48 -3.19 -1.53
C SER A 83 4.20 -4.53 -1.50
N ARG A 84 3.58 -5.54 -2.12
CA ARG A 84 4.11 -6.91 -2.22
C ARG A 84 4.50 -7.23 -3.66
N ASN A 85 3.62 -7.94 -4.37
CA ASN A 85 3.80 -8.33 -5.75
C ASN A 85 2.47 -8.28 -6.50
N ILE A 86 2.56 -8.24 -7.83
CA ILE A 86 1.41 -8.10 -8.73
C ILE A 86 0.40 -9.25 -8.54
N HIS A 87 0.86 -10.48 -8.32
CA HIS A 87 -0.03 -11.63 -8.14
C HIS A 87 -0.89 -11.49 -6.89
N ALA A 88 -0.32 -11.01 -5.78
CA ALA A 88 -1.06 -10.77 -4.55
C ALA A 88 -2.15 -9.71 -4.75
N SER A 89 -1.82 -8.59 -5.40
CA SER A 89 -2.77 -7.51 -5.68
C SER A 89 -3.93 -7.97 -6.58
N ILE A 90 -3.64 -8.75 -7.62
CA ILE A 90 -4.68 -9.36 -8.47
C ILE A 90 -5.54 -10.32 -7.67
N TYR A 91 -4.94 -11.11 -6.78
CA TYR A 91 -5.67 -12.12 -6.03
C TYR A 91 -6.57 -11.53 -4.94
N ASP A 92 -6.15 -10.42 -4.30
CA ASP A 92 -6.99 -9.64 -3.39
C ASP A 92 -8.24 -9.10 -4.13
N ALA A 93 -8.03 -8.52 -5.33
CA ALA A 93 -9.11 -8.02 -6.17
C ALA A 93 -10.07 -9.14 -6.58
N LEU A 94 -9.53 -10.28 -7.03
CA LEU A 94 -10.31 -11.43 -7.47
C LEU A 94 -11.24 -11.94 -6.36
N ARG A 95 -10.70 -12.14 -5.15
CA ARG A 95 -11.47 -12.64 -4.01
C ARG A 95 -12.62 -11.71 -3.63
N LEU A 96 -12.39 -10.40 -3.65
CA LEU A 96 -13.46 -9.44 -3.37
C LEU A 96 -14.48 -9.39 -4.53
N CYS A 97 -14.01 -9.30 -5.77
CA CYS A 97 -14.87 -8.99 -6.91
C CYS A 97 -15.71 -10.17 -7.43
N MET A 98 -15.30 -11.42 -7.21
CA MET A 98 -16.08 -12.60 -7.63
C MET A 98 -17.34 -12.84 -6.79
N LEU A 99 -17.48 -12.14 -5.67
CA LEU A 99 -18.49 -12.42 -4.64
C LEU A 99 -19.59 -11.33 -4.56
N PHE A 100 -19.50 -10.31 -5.42
CA PHE A 100 -20.55 -9.31 -5.59
C PHE A 100 -21.68 -9.81 -6.49
#